data_AF-A0A8X6UAG9-F1
#
_entry.id   AF-A0A8X6UAG9-F1
#
_cell.length_a   1.000
_cell.length_b   1.000
_cell.length_c   1.000
_cell.angle_alpha   90.00
_cell.angle_beta   90.00
_cell.angle_gamma   90.00
#
_symmetry.space_group_name_H-M   'P 1'
#
loop_
_entity.id
_entity.type
_entity.pdbx_description
1 polymer ?
#
loop_
_entity_poly.entity_id
_entity_poly.type
_entity_poly.pdbx_seq_one_letter_code
_entity_poly.pdbx_strand_id
1 'polypeptide(L)'
;MDSREYACVKSGLDLFSVSPVQPGIEESSFAEIHPVATLSDKTPIEFYESGSGEHYLDLAHTLLHLQVKVKKKNGQSITATDQVAPINYLLYTLFSECSITLNDKQVSSQANHAYRSIFDALLSPKAVQDSILTSGLFCKDTASKHDSIDPTLVGDNANDGLKIRYGICKDSRLIDMMGPLHFDLGNQSKCLINSVNLRAKLERSKDYFALMAVLQEFKIITQYASLFVRKVKVAPSIAIAHEVALNKGVIKMPIRRTEVKSFALSSGIQSITISNAFIGQLPI
;
A
#
# COMPACT_ATOMS: atom_id res chain seq x y z
N MET A 1 -11.27 -22.53 26.09
CA MET A 1 -9.91 -21.98 26.20
C MET A 1 -8.95 -23.05 25.75
N ASP A 2 -8.37 -22.85 24.56
CA ASP A 2 -7.31 -23.72 24.07
C ASP A 2 -6.08 -23.55 24.96
N SER A 3 -5.38 -24.64 25.28
CA SER A 3 -4.28 -24.72 26.26
C SER A 3 -3.04 -23.88 25.92
N ARG A 4 -3.12 -23.02 24.90
CA ARG A 4 -2.02 -22.21 24.35
C ARG A 4 -2.33 -20.71 24.29
N GLU A 5 -3.49 -20.28 24.78
CA GLU A 5 -3.88 -18.86 24.79
C GLU A 5 -3.80 -18.29 26.20
N TYR A 6 -2.92 -17.30 26.40
CA TYR A 6 -2.79 -16.57 27.65
C TYR A 6 -3.85 -15.47 27.72
N ALA A 7 -4.53 -15.35 28.86
CA ALA A 7 -5.42 -14.22 29.12
C ALA A 7 -4.59 -12.92 29.15
N CYS A 8 -4.91 -11.98 28.26
CA CYS A 8 -4.29 -10.66 28.24
C CYS A 8 -5.02 -9.73 29.21
N VAL A 9 -4.31 -9.17 30.19
CA VAL A 9 -4.84 -8.12 31.05
C VAL A 9 -4.66 -6.78 30.35
N LYS A 10 -5.72 -5.96 30.31
CA LYS A 10 -5.66 -4.61 29.74
C LYS A 10 -4.59 -3.80 30.48
N SER A 11 -3.65 -3.19 29.74
CA SER A 11 -2.53 -2.42 30.32
C SER A 11 -2.97 -1.32 31.30
N GLY A 12 -4.13 -0.70 31.08
CA GLY A 12 -4.69 0.30 32.00
C GLY A 12 -5.21 -0.24 33.34
N LEU A 13 -5.28 -1.57 33.52
CA LEU A 13 -5.60 -2.22 34.79
C LEU A 13 -4.34 -2.58 35.59
N ASP A 14 -3.16 -2.45 34.99
CA ASP A 14 -1.87 -2.72 35.62
C ASP A 14 -1.29 -1.45 36.26
N LEU A 15 -1.99 -0.97 37.29
CA LEU A 15 -1.76 0.34 37.93
C LEU A 15 -0.43 0.43 38.71
N PHE A 16 0.25 -0.69 38.91
CA PHE A 16 1.47 -0.78 39.72
C PHE A 16 2.71 -1.14 38.88
N SER A 17 2.56 -1.40 37.58
CA SER A 17 3.72 -1.67 36.74
C SER A 17 4.47 -0.38 36.44
N VAL A 18 5.79 -0.47 36.55
CA VAL A 18 6.68 0.57 36.09
C VAL A 18 6.63 0.58 34.56
N SER A 19 6.63 1.77 33.96
CA SER A 19 6.67 1.89 32.50
C SER A 19 7.87 1.11 31.95
N PRO A 20 7.64 0.10 31.09
CA PRO A 20 8.73 -0.69 30.55
C PRO A 20 9.62 0.20 29.68
N VAL A 21 10.92 0.13 29.90
CA VAL A 21 11.91 0.74 29.01
C VAL A 21 12.26 -0.23 27.88
N GLN A 22 12.62 0.30 26.72
CA GLN A 22 12.91 -0.47 25.51
C GLN A 22 14.43 -0.43 25.24
N PRO A 23 15.25 -1.27 25.92
CA PRO A 23 16.71 -1.29 25.72
C PRO A 23 17.13 -2.14 24.51
N GLY A 24 16.18 -2.82 23.86
CA GLY A 24 16.50 -3.85 22.87
C GLY A 24 16.85 -3.34 21.48
N ILE A 25 16.60 -2.06 21.19
CA ILE A 25 16.92 -1.42 19.92
C ILE A 25 17.99 -0.39 20.24
N GLU A 26 19.18 -0.59 19.68
CA GLU A 26 20.30 0.33 19.84
C GLU A 26 20.18 1.52 18.87
N GLU A 27 19.74 1.23 17.65
CA GLU A 27 19.68 2.20 16.56
C GLU A 27 18.55 1.84 15.59
N SER A 28 17.96 2.86 14.96
CA SER A 28 17.06 2.63 13.82
C SER A 28 17.23 3.72 12.77
N SER A 29 17.22 3.31 11.51
CA SER A 29 17.34 4.20 10.35
C SER A 29 16.47 3.70 9.20
N PHE A 30 16.13 4.59 8.26
CA PHE A 30 15.45 4.19 7.03
C PHE A 30 16.48 3.91 5.94
N ALA A 31 16.38 2.74 5.33
CA ALA A 31 17.13 2.41 4.12
C ALA A 31 16.25 2.67 2.89
N GLU A 32 16.78 3.44 1.94
CA GLU A 32 16.16 3.67 0.64
C GLU A 32 16.54 2.55 -0.32
N ILE A 33 15.54 1.86 -0.86
CA ILE A 33 15.69 0.73 -1.77
C ILE A 33 15.20 1.18 -3.14
N HIS A 34 16.07 1.09 -4.14
CA HIS A 34 15.72 1.39 -5.52
C HIS A 34 15.17 0.16 -6.26
N PRO A 35 14.42 0.37 -7.35
CA PRO A 35 13.93 -0.70 -8.20
C PRO A 35 15.09 -1.55 -8.76
N VAL A 36 14.89 -2.86 -8.84
CA VAL A 36 15.89 -3.81 -9.38
C VAL A 36 16.12 -3.59 -10.87
N ALA A 37 15.08 -3.17 -11.60
CA ALA A 37 15.13 -2.91 -13.02
C ALA A 37 14.77 -1.45 -13.32
N THR A 38 15.21 -0.97 -14.49
CA THR A 38 14.83 0.35 -14.99
C THR A 38 13.31 0.49 -15.08
N LEU A 39 12.80 1.62 -14.59
CA LEU A 39 11.38 1.92 -14.62
C LEU A 39 10.84 1.97 -16.05
N SER A 40 9.67 1.37 -16.25
CA SER A 40 8.95 1.37 -17.51
C SER A 40 7.44 1.49 -17.28
N ASP A 41 6.74 2.02 -18.27
CA ASP A 41 5.29 2.25 -18.24
C ASP A 41 4.47 0.95 -18.17
N LYS A 42 5.09 -0.19 -18.51
CA LYS A 42 4.40 -1.48 -18.67
C LYS A 42 4.92 -2.61 -17.78
N THR A 43 6.07 -2.42 -17.14
CA THR A 43 6.67 -3.47 -16.33
C THR A 43 6.29 -3.30 -14.87
N PRO A 44 6.25 -4.40 -14.09
CA PRO A 44 6.14 -4.31 -12.65
C PRO A 44 7.31 -3.55 -12.06
N ILE A 45 7.11 -2.92 -10.90
CA ILE A 45 8.19 -2.34 -10.11
C ILE A 45 8.56 -3.37 -9.05
N GLU A 46 9.81 -3.82 -9.06
CA GLU A 46 10.34 -4.75 -8.07
C GLU A 46 11.40 -4.08 -7.22
N PHE A 47 11.25 -4.19 -5.90
CA PHE A 47 12.24 -3.83 -4.91
C PHE A 47 12.82 -5.09 -4.26
N TYR A 48 14.11 -5.08 -4.01
CA TYR A 48 14.81 -6.18 -3.35
C TYR A 48 15.74 -5.63 -2.29
N GLU A 49 15.55 -6.10 -1.06
CA GLU A 49 16.44 -5.84 0.07
C GLU A 49 17.03 -7.16 0.53
N SER A 50 18.36 -7.24 0.50
CA SER A 50 19.08 -8.39 1.04
C SER A 50 19.00 -8.38 2.56
N GLY A 51 18.66 -9.51 3.16
CA GLY A 51 18.70 -9.69 4.61
C GLY A 51 20.13 -9.81 5.17
N SER A 52 21.15 -9.45 4.39
CA SER A 52 22.54 -9.49 4.83
C SER A 52 22.82 -8.37 5.83
N GLY A 53 23.57 -8.71 6.89
CA GLY A 53 23.96 -7.80 7.95
C GLY A 53 23.31 -8.08 9.29
N GLU A 54 23.42 -7.11 10.19
CA GLU A 54 23.03 -7.23 11.60
C GLU A 54 21.65 -6.62 11.89
N HIS A 55 21.05 -5.94 10.91
CA HIS A 55 19.80 -5.23 11.10
C HIS A 55 18.58 -6.12 10.90
N TYR A 56 17.57 -5.90 11.73
CA TYR A 56 16.23 -6.43 11.53
C TYR A 56 15.42 -5.43 10.69
N LEU A 57 14.43 -5.93 9.96
CA LEU A 57 13.54 -5.08 9.15
C LEU A 57 12.21 -4.88 9.87
N ASP A 58 11.88 -3.62 10.15
CA ASP A 58 10.58 -3.23 10.67
C ASP A 58 9.63 -2.94 9.49
N LEU A 59 8.85 -3.96 9.14
CA LEU A 59 7.96 -3.96 7.99
C LEU A 59 6.76 -3.02 8.16
N ALA A 60 6.36 -2.70 9.39
CA ALA A 60 5.23 -1.81 9.66
C ALA A 60 5.50 -0.37 9.22
N HIS A 61 6.77 0.02 9.16
CA HIS A 61 7.22 1.34 8.71
C HIS A 61 7.81 1.27 7.30
N THR A 62 7.23 0.44 6.41
CA THR A 62 7.62 0.41 5.00
C THR A 62 6.89 1.51 4.25
N LEU A 63 7.61 2.46 3.65
CA LEU A 63 7.05 3.58 2.89
C LEU A 63 7.37 3.43 1.40
N LEU A 64 6.37 3.58 0.54
CA LEU A 64 6.52 3.69 -0.90
C LEU A 64 6.58 5.17 -1.30
N HIS A 65 7.58 5.55 -2.08
CA HIS A 65 7.73 6.88 -2.66
C HIS A 65 7.73 6.75 -4.19
N LEU A 66 6.85 7.50 -4.85
CA LEU A 66 6.71 7.53 -6.30
C LEU A 66 6.63 8.97 -6.80
N GLN A 67 7.35 9.23 -7.89
CA GLN A 67 7.16 10.45 -8.67
C GLN A 67 6.69 10.09 -10.07
N VAL A 68 5.53 10.61 -10.46
CA VAL A 68 4.86 10.26 -11.72
C VAL A 68 4.47 11.50 -12.51
N LYS A 69 4.30 11.34 -13.83
CA LYS A 69 3.75 12.35 -14.73
C LYS A 69 2.67 11.76 -15.60
N VAL A 70 1.60 12.51 -15.82
CA VAL A 70 0.61 12.18 -16.85
C VAL A 70 1.06 12.78 -18.18
N LYS A 71 1.09 11.97 -19.24
CA LYS A 71 1.43 12.41 -20.61
C LYS A 71 0.44 11.84 -21.62
N LYS A 72 0.45 12.38 -22.83
CA LYS A 72 -0.21 11.76 -23.98
C LYS A 72 0.54 10.49 -24.38
N LYS A 73 -0.16 9.54 -25.01
CA LYS A 73 0.42 8.28 -25.51
C LYS A 73 1.53 8.51 -26.54
N ASN A 74 1.45 9.61 -27.30
CA ASN A 74 2.49 10.06 -28.24
C ASN A 74 3.76 10.62 -27.52
N GLY A 75 3.77 10.69 -26.19
CA GLY A 75 4.89 11.17 -25.38
C GLY A 75 4.91 12.67 -25.11
N GLN A 76 4.00 13.44 -25.73
CA GLN A 76 3.86 14.87 -25.48
C GLN A 76 3.25 15.15 -24.10
N SER A 77 3.56 16.33 -23.57
CA SER A 77 2.93 16.80 -22.34
C SER A 77 1.43 17.07 -22.54
N ILE A 78 0.65 16.88 -21.49
CA ILE A 78 -0.74 17.32 -21.46
C ILE A 78 -0.78 18.85 -21.30
N THR A 79 -1.85 19.48 -21.78
CA THR A 79 -2.13 20.91 -21.65
C THR A 79 -3.35 21.15 -20.76
N ALA A 80 -3.59 22.40 -20.37
CA ALA A 80 -4.78 22.79 -19.60
C ALA A 80 -6.13 22.56 -20.32
N THR A 81 -6.13 22.18 -21.60
CA THR A 81 -7.33 21.81 -22.34
C THR A 81 -7.60 20.31 -22.31
N ASP A 82 -6.60 19.49 -21.96
CA ASP A 82 -6.76 18.06 -21.85
C ASP A 82 -7.49 17.73 -20.54
N GLN A 83 -8.72 17.23 -20.63
CA GLN A 83 -9.53 16.83 -19.49
C GLN A 83 -9.12 15.44 -19.02
N VAL A 84 -7.98 15.36 -18.32
CA VAL A 84 -7.47 14.12 -17.72
C VAL A 84 -6.98 14.37 -16.31
N ALA A 85 -7.41 13.53 -15.38
CA ALA A 85 -6.92 13.54 -14.01
C ALA A 85 -6.65 12.11 -13.54
N PRO A 86 -5.72 11.90 -12.59
CA PRO A 86 -5.58 10.62 -11.93
C PRO A 86 -6.86 10.21 -11.20
N ILE A 87 -7.09 8.89 -11.15
CA ILE A 87 -8.06 8.31 -10.23
C ILE A 87 -7.65 8.60 -8.78
N ASN A 88 -8.60 8.55 -7.87
CA ASN A 88 -8.36 8.86 -6.46
C ASN A 88 -7.29 7.93 -5.85
N TYR A 89 -6.51 8.46 -4.91
CA TYR A 89 -5.49 7.73 -4.15
C TYR A 89 -4.42 7.05 -5.03
N LEU A 90 -3.91 7.81 -6.01
CA LEU A 90 -3.06 7.32 -7.10
C LEU A 90 -1.85 6.50 -6.65
N LEU A 91 -1.22 6.84 -5.52
CA LEU A 91 -0.05 6.11 -5.00
C LEU A 91 -0.29 4.59 -4.94
N TYR A 92 -1.53 4.19 -4.68
CA TYR A 92 -1.92 2.80 -4.52
C TYR A 92 -2.78 2.28 -5.67
N THR A 93 -3.70 3.10 -6.20
CA THR A 93 -4.55 2.69 -7.32
C THR A 93 -3.78 2.54 -8.64
N LEU A 94 -2.55 3.06 -8.71
CA LEU A 94 -1.60 2.79 -9.78
C LEU A 94 -1.21 1.31 -9.89
N PHE A 95 -1.40 0.51 -8.83
CA PHE A 95 -1.06 -0.91 -8.82
C PHE A 95 -2.28 -1.82 -8.71
N SER A 96 -2.31 -2.86 -9.54
CA SER A 96 -3.37 -3.87 -9.52
C SER A 96 -3.09 -4.98 -8.51
N GLU A 97 -1.81 -5.25 -8.24
CA GLU A 97 -1.39 -6.28 -7.31
C GLU A 97 -0.10 -5.89 -6.57
N CYS A 98 -0.06 -6.21 -5.28
CA CYS A 98 1.13 -6.12 -4.44
C CYS A 98 1.48 -7.52 -3.92
N SER A 99 2.69 -7.98 -4.20
CA SER A 99 3.18 -9.29 -3.76
C SER A 99 4.46 -9.15 -2.96
N ILE A 100 4.53 -9.91 -1.86
CA ILE A 100 5.64 -9.92 -0.92
C ILE A 100 6.22 -11.33 -0.87
N THR A 101 7.52 -11.41 -1.09
CA THR A 101 8.30 -12.65 -1.12
C THR A 101 9.43 -12.56 -0.11
N LEU A 102 9.56 -13.58 0.74
CA LEU A 102 10.63 -13.72 1.72
C LEU A 102 11.49 -14.94 1.37
N ASN A 103 12.80 -14.78 1.18
CA ASN A 103 13.71 -15.88 0.79
C ASN A 103 13.12 -16.76 -0.33
N ASP A 104 12.66 -16.11 -1.41
CA ASP A 104 12.05 -16.75 -2.59
C ASP A 104 10.70 -17.45 -2.38
N LYS A 105 10.15 -17.41 -1.16
CA LYS A 105 8.79 -17.87 -0.88
C LYS A 105 7.81 -16.70 -0.83
N GLN A 106 6.84 -16.69 -1.72
CA GLN A 106 5.75 -15.72 -1.69
C GLN A 106 4.89 -15.92 -0.43
N VAL A 107 4.84 -14.92 0.43
CA VAL A 107 4.12 -14.96 1.72
C VAL A 107 2.76 -14.27 1.64
N SER A 108 2.63 -13.28 0.77
CA SER A 108 1.41 -12.53 0.52
C SER A 108 1.33 -12.15 -0.96
N SER A 109 0.15 -12.33 -1.55
CA SER A 109 -0.22 -11.74 -2.83
C SER A 109 -1.59 -11.09 -2.67
N GLN A 110 -1.67 -9.81 -3.01
CA GLN A 110 -2.88 -9.02 -2.86
C GLN A 110 -3.33 -8.56 -4.25
N ALA A 111 -4.07 -9.43 -4.93
CA ALA A 111 -4.81 -9.04 -6.12
C ALA A 111 -5.86 -7.97 -5.77
N ASN A 112 -6.25 -7.16 -6.75
CA ASN A 112 -7.19 -6.04 -6.56
C ASN A 112 -6.69 -5.02 -5.51
N HIS A 113 -5.37 -4.79 -5.46
CA HIS A 113 -4.72 -3.91 -4.49
C HIS A 113 -5.27 -2.48 -4.51
N ALA A 114 -5.54 -1.94 -5.70
CA ALA A 114 -6.20 -0.65 -5.89
C ALA A 114 -7.53 -0.55 -5.12
N TYR A 115 -8.40 -1.55 -5.26
CA TYR A 115 -9.72 -1.56 -4.61
C TYR A 115 -9.60 -1.69 -3.10
N ARG A 116 -8.71 -2.57 -2.63
CA ARG A 116 -8.44 -2.69 -1.19
C ARG A 116 -7.99 -1.35 -0.61
N SER A 117 -7.00 -0.74 -1.22
CA SER A 117 -6.38 0.49 -0.71
C SER A 117 -7.36 1.66 -0.69
N ILE A 118 -8.23 1.78 -1.69
CA ILE A 118 -9.27 2.83 -1.68
C ILE A 118 -10.36 2.56 -0.64
N PHE A 119 -10.76 1.30 -0.41
CA PHE A 119 -11.70 0.98 0.67
C PHE A 119 -11.12 1.28 2.05
N ASP A 120 -9.87 0.91 2.30
CA ASP A 120 -9.16 1.23 3.54
C ASP A 120 -9.09 2.77 3.76
N ALA A 121 -8.83 3.53 2.70
CA ALA A 121 -8.84 5.00 2.73
C ALA A 121 -10.24 5.58 3.04
N LEU A 122 -11.28 5.07 2.38
CA LEU A 122 -12.66 5.56 2.55
C LEU A 122 -13.25 5.22 3.93
N LEU A 123 -12.85 4.08 4.50
CA LEU A 123 -13.26 3.64 5.83
C LEU A 123 -12.43 4.27 6.96
N SER A 124 -11.33 4.94 6.62
CA SER A 124 -10.51 5.65 7.60
C SER A 124 -11.24 6.88 8.17
N PRO A 125 -10.95 7.31 9.41
CA PRO A 125 -11.53 8.52 9.98
C PRO A 125 -11.28 9.76 9.10
N LYS A 126 -12.23 10.71 9.09
CA LYS A 126 -12.11 11.94 8.29
C LYS A 126 -10.82 12.72 8.56
N ALA A 127 -10.37 12.78 9.81
CA ALA A 127 -9.11 13.44 10.15
C ALA A 127 -7.90 12.82 9.44
N VAL A 128 -7.88 11.50 9.23
CA VAL A 128 -6.82 10.78 8.50
C VAL A 128 -6.95 11.04 7.00
N GLN A 129 -8.18 11.00 6.47
CA GLN A 129 -8.49 11.30 5.07
C GLN A 129 -8.00 12.69 4.66
N ASP A 130 -8.26 13.69 5.49
CA ASP A 130 -7.95 15.10 5.21
C ASP A 130 -6.48 15.46 5.53
N SER A 131 -5.70 14.54 6.11
CA SER A 131 -4.29 14.76 6.47
C SER A 131 -3.35 13.75 5.82
N ILE A 132 -3.16 12.57 6.42
CA ILE A 132 -2.15 11.59 6.01
C ILE A 132 -2.41 11.10 4.58
N LEU A 133 -3.68 10.83 4.22
CA LEU A 133 -3.97 10.21 2.92
C LEU A 133 -3.71 11.16 1.74
N THR A 134 -3.65 12.47 1.97
CA THR A 134 -3.38 13.43 0.89
C THR A 134 -1.98 13.24 0.31
N SER A 135 -1.03 12.66 1.07
CA SER A 135 0.32 12.33 0.57
C SER A 135 0.32 11.22 -0.49
N GLY A 136 -0.73 10.38 -0.50
CA GLY A 136 -0.98 9.38 -1.54
C GLY A 136 -1.91 9.87 -2.66
N LEU A 137 -2.16 11.19 -2.74
CA LEU A 137 -3.12 11.81 -3.65
C LEU A 137 -4.58 11.39 -3.39
N PHE A 138 -4.94 11.16 -2.13
CA PHE A 138 -6.35 11.04 -1.75
C PHE A 138 -7.00 12.42 -1.72
N CYS A 139 -8.06 12.60 -2.51
CA CYS A 139 -8.92 13.79 -2.46
C CYS A 139 -10.36 13.31 -2.43
N LYS A 140 -11.11 13.66 -1.37
CA LYS A 140 -12.48 13.18 -1.21
C LYS A 140 -13.37 13.69 -2.34
N ASP A 141 -13.97 12.77 -3.08
CA ASP A 141 -14.87 13.10 -4.18
C ASP A 141 -16.25 13.52 -3.66
N THR A 142 -16.94 14.36 -4.43
CA THR A 142 -18.32 14.78 -4.12
C THR A 142 -19.27 13.58 -4.24
N ALA A 143 -20.16 13.42 -3.26
CA ALA A 143 -21.13 12.33 -3.24
C ALA A 143 -21.95 12.28 -4.54
N SER A 144 -22.18 11.07 -5.06
CA SER A 144 -22.88 10.82 -6.33
C SER A 144 -22.18 11.36 -7.59
N LYS A 145 -20.93 11.83 -7.50
CA LYS A 145 -20.13 12.35 -8.63
C LYS A 145 -18.79 11.62 -8.81
N HIS A 146 -18.66 10.42 -8.24
CA HIS A 146 -17.43 9.59 -8.29
C HIS A 146 -17.04 9.20 -9.71
N ASP A 147 -18.03 8.96 -10.59
CA ASP A 147 -17.80 8.60 -11.99
C ASP A 147 -17.68 9.82 -12.92
N SER A 148 -17.70 11.04 -12.37
CA SER A 148 -17.51 12.25 -13.17
C SER A 148 -16.09 12.26 -13.75
N ILE A 149 -15.98 12.41 -15.06
CA ILE A 149 -14.71 12.47 -15.79
C ILE A 149 -14.35 13.89 -16.24
N ASP A 150 -15.27 14.84 -16.12
CA ASP A 150 -15.05 16.23 -16.53
C ASP A 150 -14.65 17.09 -15.32
N PRO A 151 -13.37 17.52 -15.22
CA PRO A 151 -12.90 18.36 -14.12
C PRO A 151 -13.36 19.82 -14.23
N THR A 152 -13.97 20.24 -15.34
CA THR A 152 -14.35 21.64 -15.58
C THR A 152 -15.76 21.98 -15.06
N LEU A 153 -16.57 20.97 -14.73
CA LEU A 153 -17.93 21.16 -14.20
C LEU A 153 -17.93 21.99 -12.92
N VAL A 154 -18.87 22.94 -12.78
CA VAL A 154 -18.99 23.85 -11.64
C VAL A 154 -20.33 23.70 -10.92
N GLY A 155 -20.41 24.19 -9.68
CA GLY A 155 -21.60 24.09 -8.83
C GLY A 155 -21.93 22.65 -8.44
N ASP A 156 -23.22 22.32 -8.37
CA ASP A 156 -23.73 21.03 -7.88
C ASP A 156 -23.34 19.80 -8.74
N ASN A 157 -22.78 20.04 -9.93
CA ASN A 157 -22.29 18.99 -10.82
C ASN A 157 -20.79 18.74 -10.70
N ALA A 158 -20.07 19.55 -9.91
CA ALA A 158 -18.64 19.40 -9.72
C ALA A 158 -18.29 18.20 -8.84
N ASN A 159 -17.24 17.49 -9.23
CA ASN A 159 -16.49 16.64 -8.31
C ASN A 159 -15.25 17.41 -7.83
N ASP A 160 -15.28 17.86 -6.58
CA ASP A 160 -14.21 18.69 -6.01
C ASP A 160 -12.89 17.91 -5.86
N GLY A 161 -12.98 16.62 -5.53
CA GLY A 161 -11.81 15.74 -5.46
C GLY A 161 -11.12 15.60 -6.81
N LEU A 162 -11.90 15.40 -7.87
CA LEU A 162 -11.38 15.33 -9.25
C LEU A 162 -10.70 16.64 -9.67
N LYS A 163 -11.30 17.79 -9.35
CA LYS A 163 -10.73 19.11 -9.65
C LYS A 163 -9.37 19.33 -9.01
N ILE A 164 -9.20 18.91 -7.76
CA ILE A 164 -7.93 19.01 -7.05
C ILE A 164 -6.88 18.14 -7.77
N ARG A 165 -7.21 16.88 -8.06
CA ARG A 165 -6.30 15.97 -8.78
C ARG A 165 -5.94 16.49 -10.17
N TYR A 166 -6.90 17.06 -10.88
CA TYR A 166 -6.69 17.73 -12.17
C TYR A 166 -5.71 18.91 -12.06
N GLY A 167 -5.92 19.77 -11.05
CA GLY A 167 -5.06 20.93 -10.79
C GLY A 167 -3.61 20.55 -10.46
N ILE A 168 -3.39 19.40 -9.85
CA ILE A 168 -2.07 18.86 -9.50
C ILE A 168 -1.36 18.31 -10.75
N CYS A 169 -2.06 17.61 -11.64
CA CYS A 169 -1.43 16.94 -12.79
C CYS A 169 -1.30 17.80 -14.05
N LYS A 170 -2.03 18.93 -14.15
CA LYS A 170 -2.04 19.82 -15.33
C LYS A 170 -0.63 20.15 -15.82
N ASP A 171 -0.49 20.38 -17.13
CA ASP A 171 0.78 20.70 -17.79
C ASP A 171 1.87 19.61 -17.62
N SER A 172 1.48 18.35 -17.39
CA SER A 172 2.39 17.23 -17.08
C SER A 172 3.34 17.52 -15.93
N ARG A 173 2.85 18.20 -14.90
CA ARG A 173 3.59 18.42 -13.65
C ARG A 173 3.97 17.10 -13.00
N LEU A 174 5.13 17.10 -12.34
CA LEU A 174 5.58 15.97 -11.55
C LEU A 174 4.72 15.87 -10.31
N ILE A 175 4.06 14.73 -10.14
CA ILE A 175 3.28 14.40 -8.96
C ILE A 175 4.20 13.58 -8.05
N ASP A 176 4.53 14.13 -6.91
CA ASP A 176 5.35 13.47 -5.89
C ASP A 176 4.43 12.93 -4.78
N MET A 177 4.54 11.64 -4.47
CA MET A 177 3.67 10.93 -3.55
C MET A 177 4.48 9.98 -2.67
N MET A 178 4.16 9.95 -1.38
CA MET A 178 4.82 9.06 -0.43
C MET A 178 3.82 8.59 0.63
N GLY A 179 3.89 7.33 1.03
CA GLY A 179 2.99 6.77 2.03
C GLY A 179 3.33 5.33 2.40
N PRO A 180 2.72 4.76 3.45
CA PRO A 180 2.97 3.38 3.86
C PRO A 180 2.56 2.39 2.77
N LEU A 181 3.36 1.36 2.50
CA LEU A 181 2.96 0.31 1.56
C LEU A 181 1.86 -0.54 2.19
N HIS A 182 0.69 -0.63 1.55
CA HIS A 182 -0.41 -1.48 2.03
C HIS A 182 -0.14 -2.96 1.71
N PHE A 183 0.28 -3.75 2.70
CA PHE A 183 0.40 -5.21 2.61
C PHE A 183 0.18 -5.89 3.97
N ASP A 184 -0.32 -7.13 3.98
CA ASP A 184 -0.80 -7.78 5.21
C ASP A 184 0.28 -8.02 6.26
N LEU A 185 1.51 -8.30 5.82
CA LEU A 185 2.65 -8.53 6.73
C LEU A 185 3.17 -7.23 7.35
N GLY A 186 2.83 -6.07 6.79
CA GLY A 186 3.13 -4.75 7.37
C GLY A 186 2.15 -4.35 8.49
N ASN A 187 1.02 -5.05 8.63
CA ASN A 187 0.01 -4.73 9.65
C ASN A 187 0.31 -5.29 11.05
N GLN A 188 1.46 -5.95 11.22
CA GLN A 188 1.87 -6.57 12.48
C GLN A 188 3.19 -5.95 12.96
N SER A 189 3.39 -5.89 14.28
CA SER A 189 4.47 -5.11 14.91
C SER A 189 5.80 -5.84 15.06
N LYS A 190 5.90 -7.12 14.71
CA LYS A 190 7.13 -7.90 14.83
C LYS A 190 8.07 -7.58 13.66
N CYS A 191 9.32 -7.29 13.99
CA CYS A 191 10.36 -7.14 12.99
C CYS A 191 10.69 -8.48 12.34
N LEU A 192 11.06 -8.42 11.06
CA LEU A 192 11.66 -9.52 10.36
C LEU A 192 13.14 -9.62 10.78
N ILE A 193 13.54 -10.80 11.25
CA ILE A 193 14.93 -11.06 11.66
C ILE A 193 15.90 -10.91 10.48
N ASN A 194 17.18 -10.74 10.80
CA ASN A 194 18.24 -10.77 9.79
C ASN A 194 18.29 -12.11 9.03
N SER A 195 19.03 -12.15 7.93
CA SER A 195 19.14 -13.30 7.01
C SER A 195 17.84 -13.68 6.30
N VAL A 196 16.86 -12.77 6.24
CA VAL A 196 15.67 -12.90 5.41
C VAL A 196 15.63 -11.79 4.36
N ASN A 197 15.72 -12.19 3.10
CA ASN A 197 15.60 -11.31 1.94
C ASN A 197 14.14 -10.90 1.75
N LEU A 198 13.89 -9.61 1.57
CA LEU A 198 12.59 -9.05 1.27
C LEU A 198 12.53 -8.68 -0.21
N ARG A 199 11.54 -9.20 -0.93
CA ARG A 199 11.19 -8.75 -2.28
C ARG A 199 9.75 -8.26 -2.29
N ALA A 200 9.55 -7.02 -2.72
CA ALA A 200 8.23 -6.43 -2.93
C ALA A 200 8.05 -6.17 -4.43
N LYS A 201 7.00 -6.76 -5.01
CA LYS A 201 6.67 -6.61 -6.43
C LYS A 201 5.29 -5.98 -6.58
N LEU A 202 5.25 -4.88 -7.32
CA LEU A 202 4.06 -4.09 -7.60
C LEU A 202 3.71 -4.19 -9.09
N GLU A 203 2.59 -4.84 -9.39
CA GLU A 203 2.04 -4.95 -10.73
C GLU A 203 1.24 -3.69 -11.07
N ARG A 204 1.51 -3.09 -12.23
CA ARG A 204 0.86 -1.83 -12.61
C ARG A 204 -0.56 -2.05 -13.11
N SER A 205 -1.47 -1.23 -12.61
CA SER A 205 -2.80 -1.03 -13.19
C SER A 205 -2.68 -0.50 -14.62
N LYS A 206 -3.69 -0.79 -15.44
CA LYS A 206 -3.79 -0.23 -16.79
C LYS A 206 -4.03 1.29 -16.71
N ASP A 207 -3.47 2.05 -17.64
CA ASP A 207 -3.60 3.52 -17.64
C ASP A 207 -5.07 3.99 -17.65
N TYR A 208 -5.96 3.30 -18.39
CA TYR A 208 -7.39 3.66 -18.42
C TYR A 208 -8.11 3.46 -17.09
N PHE A 209 -7.55 2.63 -16.19
CA PHE A 209 -8.06 2.45 -14.84
C PHE A 209 -7.49 3.53 -13.90
N ALA A 210 -6.20 3.82 -14.04
CA ALA A 210 -5.51 4.80 -13.18
C ALA A 210 -5.78 6.27 -13.55
N LEU A 211 -6.39 6.53 -14.72
CA LEU A 211 -6.72 7.86 -15.22
C LEU A 211 -8.23 7.98 -15.50
N MET A 212 -8.78 9.13 -15.13
CA MET A 212 -10.13 9.58 -15.47
C MET A 212 -10.05 10.56 -16.63
N ALA A 213 -10.48 10.11 -17.81
CA ALA A 213 -10.55 10.92 -19.03
C ALA A 213 -11.61 10.37 -19.97
N VAL A 214 -12.18 11.25 -20.81
CA VAL A 214 -13.11 10.85 -21.89
C VAL A 214 -12.39 10.01 -22.94
N LEU A 215 -11.18 10.45 -23.32
CA LEU A 215 -10.37 9.80 -24.34
C LEU A 215 -9.27 8.95 -23.70
N GLN A 216 -9.08 7.74 -24.20
CA GLN A 216 -8.00 6.85 -23.76
C GLN A 216 -6.68 7.14 -24.47
N GLU A 217 -6.28 8.41 -24.51
CA GLU A 217 -5.07 8.88 -25.21
C GLU A 217 -3.93 9.26 -24.26
N PHE A 218 -4.11 9.02 -22.97
CA PHE A 218 -3.16 9.39 -21.92
C PHE A 218 -2.49 8.15 -21.29
N LYS A 219 -1.35 8.37 -20.66
CA LYS A 219 -0.58 7.38 -19.92
C LYS A 219 0.14 7.99 -18.72
N ILE A 220 0.45 7.17 -17.73
CA ILE A 220 1.23 7.57 -16.55
C ILE A 220 2.68 7.09 -16.72
N ILE A 221 3.62 8.02 -16.64
CA ILE A 221 5.06 7.74 -16.67
C ILE A 221 5.61 7.83 -15.25
N THR A 222 6.25 6.77 -14.79
CA THR A 222 6.95 6.75 -13.49
C THR A 222 8.38 7.24 -13.69
N GLN A 223 8.70 8.38 -13.09
CA GLN A 223 10.02 9.02 -13.22
C GLN A 223 10.98 8.52 -12.14
N TYR A 224 10.45 8.28 -10.95
CA TYR A 224 11.21 7.82 -9.81
C TYR A 224 10.34 6.93 -8.93
N ALA A 225 10.96 5.92 -8.34
CA ALA A 225 10.34 5.03 -7.37
C ALA A 225 11.40 4.60 -6.35
N SER A 226 11.02 4.56 -5.07
CA SER A 226 11.84 3.97 -4.02
C SER A 226 10.95 3.39 -2.91
N LEU A 227 11.50 2.39 -2.22
CA LEU A 227 10.89 1.79 -1.05
C LEU A 227 11.79 2.09 0.15
N PHE A 228 11.25 2.78 1.16
CA PHE A 228 11.95 3.00 2.41
C PHE A 228 11.53 1.92 3.41
N VAL A 229 12.50 1.18 3.94
CA VAL A 229 12.28 0.18 4.98
C VAL A 229 13.09 0.56 6.20
N ARG A 230 12.46 0.52 7.38
CA ARG A 230 13.16 0.82 8.64
C ARG A 230 14.04 -0.36 9.04
N LYS A 231 15.35 -0.13 9.08
CA LYS A 231 16.36 -1.04 9.63
C LYS A 231 16.53 -0.76 11.11
N VAL A 232 16.59 -1.82 11.89
CA VAL A 232 16.67 -1.77 13.35
C VAL A 232 17.89 -2.57 13.79
N LYS A 233 18.84 -1.93 14.45
CA LYS A 233 19.95 -2.60 15.12
C LYS A 233 19.48 -3.06 16.50
N VAL A 234 19.46 -4.37 16.71
CA VAL A 234 19.07 -4.97 17.98
C VAL A 234 20.28 -5.17 18.88
N ALA A 235 20.08 -5.10 20.19
CA ALA A 235 21.13 -5.38 21.15
C ALA A 235 21.70 -6.80 20.96
N PRO A 236 23.02 -7.02 21.07
CA PRO A 236 23.65 -8.33 20.84
C PRO A 236 23.06 -9.47 21.69
N SER A 237 22.68 -9.17 22.94
CA SER A 237 22.05 -10.15 23.84
C SER A 237 20.71 -10.67 23.30
N ILE A 238 19.94 -9.82 22.61
CA ILE A 238 18.67 -10.20 21.99
C ILE A 238 18.91 -11.04 20.73
N ALA A 239 19.88 -10.65 19.91
CA ALA A 239 20.23 -11.43 18.71
C ALA A 239 20.64 -12.87 19.08
N ILE A 240 21.51 -13.03 20.09
CA ILE A 240 21.92 -14.35 20.62
C ILE A 240 20.72 -15.11 21.19
N ALA A 241 19.85 -14.44 21.95
CA ALA A 241 18.66 -15.08 22.51
C ALA A 241 17.71 -15.59 21.42
N HIS A 242 17.52 -14.82 20.33
CA HIS A 242 16.74 -15.26 19.18
C HIS A 242 17.39 -16.45 18.45
N GLU A 243 18.71 -16.46 18.27
CA GLU A 243 19.43 -17.60 17.68
C GLU A 243 19.22 -18.89 18.50
N VAL A 244 19.34 -18.81 19.83
CA VAL A 244 19.08 -19.94 20.73
C VAL A 244 17.60 -20.37 20.68
N ALA A 245 16.67 -19.42 20.55
CA ALA A 245 15.24 -19.71 20.45
C ALA A 245 14.87 -20.39 19.10
N LEU A 246 15.53 -20.00 18.01
CA LEU A 246 15.35 -20.60 16.68
C LEU A 246 15.77 -22.08 16.65
N ASN A 247 16.75 -22.48 17.46
CA ASN A 247 17.11 -23.89 17.63
C ASN A 247 16.01 -24.72 18.32
N LYS A 248 15.09 -24.07 19.05
CA LYS A 248 14.03 -24.74 19.82
C LYS A 248 12.65 -24.66 19.14
N GLY A 249 12.44 -23.71 18.24
CA GLY A 249 11.13 -23.50 17.63
C GLY A 249 11.14 -22.45 16.52
N VAL A 250 9.94 -22.17 15.99
CA VAL A 250 9.75 -21.27 14.85
C VAL A 250 9.24 -19.91 15.28
N ILE A 251 9.62 -18.87 14.53
CA ILE A 251 9.04 -17.54 14.70
C ILE A 251 7.58 -17.56 14.23
N LYS A 252 6.68 -17.08 15.08
CA LYS A 252 5.26 -16.92 14.76
C LYS A 252 4.97 -15.45 14.49
N MET A 253 4.65 -15.11 13.24
CA MET A 253 4.18 -13.79 12.85
C MET A 253 2.68 -13.84 12.59
N PRO A 254 1.85 -13.12 13.36
CA PRO A 254 0.42 -13.06 13.10
C PRO A 254 0.18 -12.23 11.82
N ILE A 255 -0.62 -12.75 10.91
CA ILE A 255 -0.98 -12.06 9.66
C ILE A 255 -2.50 -12.03 9.57
N ARG A 256 -3.07 -10.83 9.45
CA ARG A 256 -4.48 -10.66 9.10
C ARG A 256 -4.57 -10.42 7.60
N ARG A 257 -5.10 -11.40 6.86
CA ARG A 257 -5.28 -11.31 5.41
C ARG A 257 -6.58 -10.58 5.09
N THR A 258 -6.53 -9.65 4.15
CA THR A 258 -7.73 -9.04 3.57
C THR A 258 -7.75 -9.34 2.08
N GLU A 259 -8.80 -10.01 1.62
CA GLU A 259 -8.98 -10.42 0.23
C GLU A 259 -10.13 -9.67 -0.40
N VAL A 260 -9.93 -9.11 -1.59
CA VAL A 260 -10.98 -8.49 -2.40
C VAL A 260 -11.32 -9.43 -3.55
N LYS A 261 -12.53 -9.98 -3.53
CA LYS A 261 -13.07 -10.85 -4.58
C LYS A 261 -14.03 -10.08 -5.46
N SER A 262 -13.88 -10.24 -6.77
CA SER A 262 -14.73 -9.62 -7.78
C SER A 262 -15.59 -10.68 -8.45
N PHE A 263 -16.89 -10.43 -8.56
CA PHE A 263 -17.83 -11.29 -9.27
C PHE A 263 -18.46 -10.46 -10.40
N ALA A 264 -18.41 -10.96 -11.63
CA ALA A 264 -19.04 -10.31 -12.76
C ALA A 264 -20.52 -10.72 -12.84
N LEU A 265 -21.41 -9.73 -12.89
CA LEU A 265 -22.85 -9.93 -13.00
C LEU A 265 -23.34 -9.39 -14.35
N SER A 266 -24.22 -10.15 -15.02
CA SER A 266 -24.89 -9.68 -16.22
C SER A 266 -25.96 -8.64 -15.87
N SER A 267 -26.12 -7.63 -16.74
CA SER A 267 -27.16 -6.62 -16.59
C SER A 267 -28.56 -7.25 -16.61
N GLY A 268 -29.46 -6.77 -15.73
CA GLY A 268 -30.84 -7.25 -15.62
C GLY A 268 -31.06 -8.41 -14.64
N ILE A 269 -30.00 -8.94 -14.00
CA ILE A 269 -30.15 -9.93 -12.94
C ILE A 269 -30.71 -9.27 -11.67
N GLN A 270 -31.86 -9.76 -11.19
CA GLN A 270 -32.49 -9.28 -9.95
C GLN A 270 -32.04 -10.03 -8.70
N SER A 271 -31.60 -11.28 -8.85
CA SER A 271 -31.13 -12.12 -7.75
C SER A 271 -30.06 -13.08 -8.26
N ILE A 272 -28.97 -13.22 -7.49
CA ILE A 272 -27.92 -14.19 -7.75
C ILE A 272 -27.44 -14.79 -6.43
N THR A 273 -27.28 -16.10 -6.41
CA THR A 273 -26.58 -16.80 -5.33
C THR A 273 -25.13 -16.99 -5.74
N ILE A 274 -24.22 -16.29 -5.08
CA ILE A 274 -22.78 -16.50 -5.26
C ILE A 274 -22.36 -17.65 -4.35
N SER A 275 -22.45 -18.87 -4.90
CA SER A 275 -21.93 -20.07 -4.27
C SER A 275 -20.44 -19.85 -3.94
N ASN A 276 -20.02 -20.20 -2.72
CA ASN A 276 -18.61 -20.14 -2.33
C ASN A 276 -17.97 -18.73 -2.37
N ALA A 277 -18.73 -17.67 -2.08
CA ALA A 277 -18.16 -16.32 -1.91
C ALA A 277 -16.99 -16.32 -0.90
N PHE A 278 -17.11 -17.16 0.14
CA PHE A 278 -16.05 -17.46 1.09
C PHE A 278 -15.66 -18.94 0.92
N ILE A 279 -14.43 -19.20 0.46
CA ILE A 279 -13.84 -20.54 0.42
C ILE A 279 -12.73 -20.56 1.46
N GLY A 280 -12.80 -21.50 2.39
CA GLY A 280 -11.77 -21.69 3.40
C GLY A 280 -11.96 -20.82 4.63
N GLN A 281 -10.97 -19.99 4.94
CA GLN A 281 -10.89 -19.27 6.22
C GLN A 281 -11.91 -18.12 6.26
N LEU A 282 -12.81 -18.17 7.22
CA LEU A 282 -13.79 -17.10 7.44
C LEU A 282 -13.11 -15.87 8.05
N PRO A 283 -13.60 -14.65 7.75
CA PRO A 283 -13.15 -13.44 8.43
C PRO A 283 -13.34 -13.62 9.94
N ILE A 284 -12.26 -13.37 10.69
CA ILE A 284 -12.24 -13.33 12.16
C ILE A 284 -12.54 -11.91 12.63
#